data_AF-X6MBC7-F1
#
_entry.id   AF-X6MBC7-F1
#
_cell.length_a   1.000
_cell.length_b   1.000
_cell.length_c   1.000
_cell.angle_alpha   90.00
_cell.angle_beta   90.00
_cell.angle_gamma   90.00
#
_symmetry.space_group_name_H-M   'P 1'
#
loop_
_entity.id
_entity.type
_entity.pdbx_description
1 polymer ?
#
loop_
_entity_poly.entity_id
_entity_poly.type
_entity_poly.pdbx_seq_one_letter_code
_entity_poly.pdbx_strand_id
1 'polypeptide(L)'
;MQRDNPKQLADPAFLSLQAVQTNLLDNSEDRKAVRTYSDPRFHSSKQSLVPHVERVNRQYVVGFIPPIPEAGVALTNVIPGSPTSENEQVQTVMQSSKGSQLVATFMLCSVSLGVGVFVLPSVLLLVAIFAAMNAFAMTAAVSCAEEPSTCKATGYEHLASLSMGRIGEFFLAVFMMIALLMGNCAHIQTVGQLLHDLIEWFYTGESGEYEFNWDKTAILYAVMLSLTTPWLFQRNLHGLSSVVTVVMITAISLVITCLNKFAEGKYPANVPGQGLTIGFSKVATAHFWHTDLWKAAPTVAFAFTGILELFPVYLEIHQRNHIKIRTAIIISNGICFSIYALVASVVACTFGQNLNPNSLYNIPPSNYWITFVAFFW
;
A
#
# COMPACT_ATOMS: atom_id res chain seq x y z
N MET A 1 18.23 -60.38 31.23
CA MET A 1 18.02 -60.45 29.77
C MET A 1 17.11 -59.29 29.39
N GLN A 2 17.40 -58.39 28.46
CA GLN A 2 18.58 -58.05 27.67
C GLN A 2 18.30 -56.60 27.21
N ARG A 3 19.23 -55.67 27.45
CA ARG A 3 19.12 -54.25 27.07
C ARG A 3 19.38 -54.11 25.58
N ASP A 4 18.44 -53.55 24.84
CA ASP A 4 18.69 -53.07 23.47
C ASP A 4 18.77 -51.55 23.43
N ASN A 5 19.79 -51.11 22.70
CA ASN A 5 20.39 -49.79 22.70
C ASN A 5 20.33 -49.29 21.24
N PRO A 6 19.54 -48.26 20.90
CA PRO A 6 19.56 -47.74 19.54
C PRO A 6 20.69 -46.72 19.37
N LYS A 7 21.78 -47.17 18.73
CA LYS A 7 22.68 -46.31 17.96
C LYS A 7 21.98 -45.95 16.64
N GLN A 8 21.66 -44.69 16.43
CA GLN A 8 21.42 -44.11 15.10
C GLN A 8 22.45 -42.98 14.93
N LEU A 9 23.56 -43.27 14.25
CA LEU A 9 23.80 -43.01 12.81
C LEU A 9 23.60 -41.54 12.45
N ALA A 10 24.62 -40.74 12.73
CA ALA A 10 24.75 -39.39 12.23
C ALA A 10 25.09 -39.44 10.73
N ASP A 11 24.32 -38.69 9.95
CA ASP A 11 24.43 -38.55 8.50
C ASP A 11 25.69 -37.75 8.12
N PRO A 12 26.64 -38.30 7.33
CA PRO A 12 27.88 -37.61 6.97
C PRO A 12 27.67 -36.35 6.10
N ALA A 13 26.46 -36.12 5.57
CA ALA A 13 26.13 -34.91 4.81
C ALA A 13 25.99 -33.65 5.70
N PHE A 14 25.79 -33.79 7.01
CA PHE A 14 25.60 -32.63 7.90
C PHE A 14 26.92 -31.99 8.37
N LEU A 15 28.03 -32.73 8.32
CA LEU A 15 29.34 -32.24 8.73
C LEU A 15 30.07 -31.42 7.65
N SER A 16 29.69 -31.56 6.37
CA SER A 16 30.31 -30.78 5.28
C SER A 16 29.77 -29.36 5.15
N LEU A 17 28.57 -29.06 5.66
CA LEU A 17 27.98 -27.71 5.61
C LEU A 17 28.47 -26.81 6.75
N GLN A 18 28.78 -27.36 7.93
CA GLN A 18 29.38 -26.57 9.02
C GLN A 18 30.83 -26.13 8.73
N ALA A 19 31.60 -26.91 7.95
CA ALA A 19 32.97 -26.57 7.59
C ALA A 19 33.08 -25.46 6.51
N VAL A 20 32.02 -25.23 5.74
CA VAL A 20 31.97 -24.14 4.75
C VAL A 20 31.58 -22.81 5.41
N GLN A 21 30.80 -22.85 6.49
CA GLN A 21 30.33 -21.65 7.17
C GLN A 21 31.38 -21.02 8.09
N THR A 22 32.34 -21.80 8.60
CA THR A 22 33.47 -21.28 9.39
C THR A 22 34.58 -20.64 8.55
N ASN A 23 34.73 -21.02 7.27
CA ASN A 23 35.73 -20.42 6.38
C ASN A 23 35.32 -19.07 5.76
N LEU A 24 34.05 -18.68 5.87
CA LEU A 24 33.55 -17.39 5.35
C LEU A 24 33.55 -16.26 6.39
N LEU A 25 33.72 -16.58 7.68
CA LEU A 25 33.77 -15.58 8.75
C LEU A 25 35.20 -15.12 9.09
N ASP A 26 36.23 -15.79 8.57
CA ASP A 26 37.64 -15.46 8.84
C ASP A 26 38.26 -14.50 7.80
N ASN A 27 37.48 -14.06 6.81
CA ASN A 27 37.94 -13.19 5.71
C ASN A 27 37.41 -11.74 5.78
N SER A 28 36.77 -11.35 6.89
CA SER A 28 36.17 -10.01 7.04
C SER A 28 36.97 -9.01 7.89
N GLU A 29 38.12 -9.39 8.46
CA GLU A 29 38.92 -8.47 9.30
C GLU A 29 40.00 -7.66 8.56
N ASP A 30 40.30 -7.93 7.29
CA ASP A 30 41.48 -7.34 6.62
C ASP A 30 41.21 -6.22 5.60
N ARG A 31 40.09 -5.49 5.70
CA ARG A 31 39.82 -4.31 4.85
C ARG A 31 39.51 -3.03 5.62
N LYS A 32 40.42 -2.62 6.51
CA LYS A 32 40.49 -1.23 7.02
C LYS A 32 41.93 -0.73 7.09
N ALA A 33 42.58 -0.55 5.95
CA ALA A 33 43.78 0.27 5.83
C ALA A 33 44.09 0.63 4.37
N VAL A 34 43.41 1.63 3.79
CA VAL A 34 44.01 2.42 2.70
C VAL A 34 43.69 3.90 2.91
N ARG A 35 44.78 4.67 2.90
CA ARG A 35 44.93 6.04 3.36
C ARG A 35 44.33 7.05 2.38
N THR A 36 43.91 8.15 2.99
CA THR A 36 44.02 9.53 2.49
C THR A 36 45.26 9.74 1.60
N TYR A 37 45.03 10.19 0.37
CA TYR A 37 46.03 10.95 -0.39
C TYR A 37 45.34 12.16 -1.02
N SER A 38 45.60 13.31 -0.42
CA SER A 38 45.37 14.64 -0.95
C SER A 38 46.54 15.00 -1.85
N ASP A 39 46.28 15.36 -3.11
CA ASP A 39 47.26 16.07 -3.94
C ASP A 39 46.61 17.31 -4.60
N PRO A 40 47.09 18.52 -4.29
CA PRO A 40 46.73 19.74 -4.96
C PRO A 40 47.81 20.12 -5.97
N ARG A 41 47.49 20.08 -7.27
CA ARG A 41 47.98 20.98 -8.34
C ARG A 41 47.81 20.32 -9.71
N PHE A 42 46.95 20.87 -10.57
CA PHE A 42 47.38 21.21 -11.94
C PHE A 42 46.45 22.27 -12.55
N HIS A 43 47.11 23.22 -13.19
CA HIS A 43 46.60 24.45 -13.78
C HIS A 43 45.93 24.23 -15.16
N SER A 44 44.96 25.10 -15.43
CA SER A 44 44.81 25.89 -16.67
C SER A 44 44.27 25.26 -17.96
N SER A 45 43.27 25.98 -18.48
CA SER A 45 42.87 26.16 -19.89
C SER A 45 41.99 25.10 -20.54
N LYS A 46 40.70 25.44 -20.65
CA LYS A 46 40.06 25.87 -21.91
C LYS A 46 38.59 26.23 -21.63
N GLN A 47 38.31 27.53 -21.55
CA GLN A 47 36.96 28.05 -21.70
C GLN A 47 36.52 27.82 -23.15
N SER A 48 35.69 26.79 -23.35
CA SER A 48 34.92 26.62 -24.58
C SER A 48 33.61 27.37 -24.41
N LEU A 49 33.44 28.45 -25.19
CA LEU A 49 32.16 29.09 -25.44
C LEU A 49 31.14 28.01 -25.87
N VAL A 50 30.12 27.78 -25.05
CA VAL A 50 28.92 27.05 -25.44
C VAL A 50 27.86 28.09 -25.81
N PRO A 51 27.27 28.03 -27.01
CA PRO A 51 26.27 29.00 -27.42
C PRO A 51 25.03 28.91 -26.54
N HIS A 52 24.50 30.09 -26.23
CA HIS A 52 23.28 30.32 -25.49
C HIS A 52 22.09 29.72 -26.27
N VAL A 53 21.77 28.45 -26.02
CA VAL A 53 20.55 27.82 -26.54
C VAL A 53 19.39 28.33 -25.69
N GLU A 54 18.56 29.11 -26.35
CA GLU A 54 17.29 29.63 -25.90
C GLU A 54 16.43 28.49 -25.33
N ARG A 55 16.15 28.53 -24.02
CA ARG A 55 15.27 27.58 -23.36
C ARG A 55 13.84 27.85 -23.83
N VAL A 56 13.42 27.11 -24.85
CA VAL A 56 12.01 26.96 -25.19
C VAL A 56 11.31 26.30 -24.00
N ASN A 57 10.43 27.07 -23.39
CA ASN A 57 9.60 26.71 -22.26
C ASN A 57 8.59 25.62 -22.69
N ARG A 58 8.99 24.35 -22.64
CA ARG A 58 8.07 23.22 -22.84
C ARG A 58 7.29 22.97 -21.55
N GLN A 59 6.11 23.58 -21.46
CA GLN A 59 5.03 23.08 -20.61
C GLN A 59 4.63 21.69 -21.12
N TYR A 60 4.96 20.66 -20.35
CA TYR A 60 4.33 19.36 -20.52
C TYR A 60 2.94 19.43 -19.88
N VAL A 61 1.93 19.58 -20.73
CA VAL A 61 0.52 19.40 -20.39
C VAL A 61 0.20 17.94 -20.68
N VAL A 62 0.23 17.09 -19.64
CA VAL A 62 -0.45 15.79 -19.69
C VAL A 62 -1.81 15.99 -19.03
N GLY A 63 -2.78 16.29 -19.87
CA GLY A 63 -4.16 16.54 -19.51
C GLY A 63 -4.87 17.15 -20.71
N PHE A 64 -5.75 16.39 -21.35
CA PHE A 64 -6.62 16.88 -22.42
C PHE A 64 -7.43 18.07 -21.89
N ILE A 65 -7.09 19.28 -22.30
CA ILE A 65 -7.87 20.51 -22.08
C ILE A 65 -8.36 20.94 -23.47
N PRO A 66 -9.66 20.89 -23.78
CA PRO A 66 -10.15 21.53 -24.99
C PRO A 66 -9.97 23.05 -24.89
N PRO A 67 -9.57 23.74 -25.96
CA PRO A 67 -9.42 25.20 -25.94
C PRO A 67 -10.78 25.87 -25.74
N ILE A 68 -10.87 26.72 -24.71
CA ILE A 68 -12.00 27.63 -24.51
C ILE A 68 -11.82 28.77 -25.52
N PRO A 69 -12.83 29.12 -26.34
CA PRO A 69 -12.74 30.24 -27.26
C PRO A 69 -12.72 31.58 -26.49
N GLU A 70 -11.70 32.39 -26.77
CA GLU A 70 -11.59 33.77 -26.29
C GLU A 70 -12.72 34.62 -26.89
N ALA A 71 -13.73 34.93 -26.08
CA ALA A 71 -14.65 36.03 -26.35
C ALA A 71 -14.16 37.26 -25.58
N GLY A 72 -13.58 38.20 -26.32
CA GLY A 72 -13.23 39.52 -25.80
C GLY A 72 -14.48 40.31 -25.41
N VAL A 73 -14.48 40.88 -24.20
CA VAL A 73 -15.39 41.96 -23.80
C VAL A 73 -14.62 42.95 -22.94
N ALA A 74 -14.94 44.21 -23.20
CA ALA A 74 -14.19 45.41 -22.90
C ALA A 74 -14.11 45.81 -21.41
N LEU A 75 -13.08 46.62 -21.17
CA LEU A 75 -12.86 47.53 -20.04
C LEU A 75 -14.14 48.24 -19.56
N THR A 76 -14.44 48.13 -18.27
CA THR A 76 -15.06 49.22 -17.51
C THR A 76 -14.44 49.31 -16.11
N ASN A 77 -13.86 50.48 -15.84
CA ASN A 77 -13.40 50.95 -14.54
C ASN A 77 -14.55 51.01 -13.54
N VAL A 78 -14.39 50.41 -12.36
CA VAL A 78 -15.15 50.74 -11.15
C VAL A 78 -14.20 50.83 -9.95
N ILE A 79 -14.44 51.89 -9.17
CA ILE A 79 -13.68 52.53 -8.08
C ILE A 79 -13.63 51.65 -6.80
N PRO A 80 -12.63 51.82 -5.92
CA PRO A 80 -12.34 50.90 -4.83
C PRO A 80 -13.18 51.17 -3.56
N GLY A 81 -13.63 50.09 -2.91
CA GLY A 81 -14.26 50.11 -1.60
C GLY A 81 -14.07 48.77 -0.87
N SER A 82 -13.33 48.83 0.24
CA SER A 82 -13.23 47.86 1.37
C SER A 82 -14.51 47.04 1.64
N PRO A 83 -14.48 45.77 2.14
CA PRO A 83 -13.45 45.11 2.97
C PRO A 83 -13.11 43.67 2.54
N THR A 84 -11.85 43.36 2.26
CA THR A 84 -11.39 41.97 2.04
C THR A 84 -10.14 41.69 2.87
N SER A 85 -10.29 41.55 4.18
CA SER A 85 -9.23 41.06 5.06
C SER A 85 -9.59 39.77 5.82
N GLU A 86 -10.81 39.24 5.67
CA GLU A 86 -11.24 38.01 6.35
C GLU A 86 -11.13 36.76 5.47
N ASN A 87 -11.35 36.88 4.15
CA ASN A 87 -11.25 35.72 3.24
C ASN A 87 -9.80 35.35 2.86
N GLU A 88 -8.84 36.28 2.96
CA GLU A 88 -7.41 35.95 2.81
C GLU A 88 -6.85 35.22 4.04
N GLN A 89 -7.43 35.41 5.23
CA GLN A 89 -6.99 34.73 6.45
C GLN A 89 -7.48 33.28 6.54
N VAL A 90 -8.65 32.94 5.98
CA VAL A 90 -9.13 31.54 5.98
C VAL A 90 -8.36 30.68 4.97
N GLN A 91 -7.90 31.24 3.84
CA GLN A 91 -7.03 30.52 2.90
C GLN A 91 -5.57 30.42 3.36
N THR A 92 -5.04 31.39 4.12
CA THR A 92 -3.68 31.28 4.69
C THR A 92 -3.59 30.33 5.89
N VAL A 93 -4.70 30.07 6.61
CA VAL A 93 -4.70 29.09 7.72
C VAL A 93 -4.62 27.64 7.22
N MET A 94 -5.08 27.33 6.00
CA MET A 94 -4.86 26.00 5.39
C MET A 94 -3.55 25.89 4.59
N GLN A 95 -2.99 26.98 4.09
CA GLN A 95 -1.71 26.95 3.35
C GLN A 95 -0.45 27.09 4.24
N SER A 96 -0.60 27.38 5.54
CA SER A 96 0.51 27.48 6.50
C SER A 96 0.65 26.25 7.40
N SER A 97 0.01 25.13 7.08
CA SER A 97 0.39 23.86 7.68
C SER A 97 1.67 23.38 6.99
N LYS A 98 2.82 23.77 7.54
CA LYS A 98 4.13 23.18 7.21
C LYS A 98 3.93 21.67 7.04
N GLY A 99 4.11 21.14 5.83
CA GLY A 99 3.85 19.74 5.48
C GLY A 99 4.26 18.81 6.62
N SER A 100 3.26 18.42 7.42
CA SER A 100 3.52 17.78 8.70
C SER A 100 3.86 16.33 8.43
N GLN A 101 4.88 15.81 9.10
CA GLN A 101 5.22 14.39 9.04
C GLN A 101 4.00 13.51 9.30
N LEU A 102 3.07 13.98 10.15
CA LEU A 102 1.81 13.31 10.43
C LEU A 102 0.90 13.22 9.20
N VAL A 103 0.81 14.28 8.40
CA VAL A 103 0.00 14.29 7.17
C VAL A 103 0.58 13.31 6.16
N ALA A 104 1.90 13.34 5.94
CA ALA A 104 2.56 12.37 5.07
C ALA A 104 2.39 10.92 5.54
N THR A 105 2.54 10.68 6.84
CA THR A 105 2.31 9.36 7.44
C THR A 105 0.87 8.91 7.23
N PHE A 106 -0.10 9.81 7.46
CA PHE A 106 -1.51 9.54 7.25
C PHE A 106 -1.83 9.23 5.78
N MET A 107 -1.27 9.98 4.84
CA MET A 107 -1.46 9.75 3.39
C MET A 107 -0.81 8.45 2.90
N LEU A 108 0.34 8.06 3.45
CA LEU A 108 0.94 6.76 3.12
C LEU A 108 0.15 5.59 3.75
N CYS A 109 -0.35 5.78 4.97
CA CYS A 109 -1.25 4.83 5.61
C CYS A 109 -2.56 4.70 4.85
N SER A 110 -3.15 5.80 4.39
CA SER A 110 -4.47 5.82 3.74
C SER A 110 -4.51 5.01 2.47
N VAL A 111 -3.47 5.14 1.66
CA VAL A 111 -3.32 4.44 0.38
C VAL A 111 -3.05 2.96 0.60
N SER A 112 -2.28 2.63 1.65
CA SER A 112 -1.95 1.24 1.96
C SER A 112 -3.15 0.53 2.59
N LEU A 113 -3.83 1.16 3.56
CA LEU A 113 -4.99 0.61 4.26
C LEU A 113 -6.22 0.67 3.38
N GLY A 114 -6.49 -0.41 2.66
CA GLY A 114 -7.72 -0.59 1.87
C GLY A 114 -8.29 -2.00 2.02
N VAL A 115 -8.85 -2.53 0.93
CA VAL A 115 -9.38 -3.91 0.86
C VAL A 115 -8.38 -4.97 1.31
N GLY A 116 -7.08 -4.69 1.17
CA GLY A 116 -6.01 -5.57 1.63
C GLY A 116 -6.19 -6.04 3.07
N VAL A 117 -6.77 -5.22 3.97
CA VAL A 117 -7.02 -5.60 5.38
C VAL A 117 -7.81 -6.90 5.50
N PHE A 118 -8.77 -7.14 4.60
CA PHE A 118 -9.69 -8.27 4.72
C PHE A 118 -9.10 -9.58 4.17
N VAL A 119 -8.09 -9.52 3.30
CA VAL A 119 -7.61 -10.69 2.56
C VAL A 119 -6.38 -11.37 3.21
N LEU A 120 -6.00 -10.94 4.42
CA LEU A 120 -4.72 -11.33 5.05
C LEU A 120 -4.74 -12.40 6.17
N PRO A 121 -5.86 -13.03 6.59
CA PRO A 121 -5.85 -13.86 7.79
C PRO A 121 -4.99 -15.13 7.67
N SER A 122 -4.71 -15.58 6.45
CA SER A 122 -3.91 -16.79 6.18
C SER A 122 -2.42 -16.54 5.91
N VAL A 123 -1.94 -15.29 5.94
CA VAL A 123 -0.64 -14.91 5.35
C VAL A 123 0.27 -14.07 6.28
N LEU A 124 0.16 -14.26 7.59
CA LEU A 124 0.88 -13.46 8.61
C LEU A 124 2.40 -13.35 8.38
N LEU A 125 3.08 -14.45 8.03
CA LEU A 125 4.52 -14.43 7.76
C LEU A 125 4.85 -13.59 6.53
N LEU A 126 4.06 -13.71 5.45
CA LEU A 126 4.25 -12.93 4.24
C LEU A 126 4.02 -11.45 4.51
N VAL A 127 3.04 -11.08 5.34
CA VAL A 127 2.78 -9.68 5.70
C VAL A 127 4.04 -9.03 6.28
N ALA A 128 4.79 -9.71 7.14
CA ALA A 128 6.04 -9.19 7.69
C ALA A 128 7.12 -9.02 6.61
N ILE A 129 7.30 -10.01 5.73
CA ILE A 129 8.30 -9.97 4.66
C ILE A 129 7.97 -8.84 3.67
N PHE A 130 6.72 -8.74 3.22
CA PHE A 130 6.29 -7.70 2.29
C PHE A 130 6.31 -6.30 2.93
N ALA A 131 5.97 -6.17 4.21
CA ALA A 131 6.14 -4.91 4.93
C ALA A 131 7.62 -4.47 4.93
N ALA A 132 8.55 -5.39 5.20
CA ALA A 132 9.98 -5.09 5.18
C ALA A 132 10.48 -4.73 3.77
N MET A 133 10.07 -5.49 2.75
CA MET A 133 10.39 -5.22 1.34
C MET A 133 9.84 -3.86 0.89
N ASN A 134 8.61 -3.52 1.27
CA ASN A 134 7.99 -2.25 0.94
C ASN A 134 8.70 -1.08 1.61
N ALA A 135 8.99 -1.17 2.92
CA ALA A 135 9.76 -0.14 3.63
C ALA A 135 11.15 0.06 3.01
N PHE A 136 11.83 -1.05 2.66
CA PHE A 136 13.10 -0.99 1.95
C PHE A 136 12.97 -0.32 0.58
N ALA A 137 11.99 -0.73 -0.23
CA ALA A 137 11.77 -0.18 -1.57
C ALA A 137 11.43 1.31 -1.55
N MET A 138 10.56 1.76 -0.65
CA MET A 138 10.25 3.19 -0.48
C MET A 138 11.48 3.98 -0.01
N THR A 139 12.24 3.46 0.96
CA THR A 139 13.45 4.11 1.46
C THR A 139 14.53 4.19 0.38
N ALA A 140 14.67 3.15 -0.43
CA ALA A 140 15.58 3.12 -1.57
C ALA A 140 15.15 4.14 -2.65
N ALA A 141 13.86 4.18 -3.00
CA ALA A 141 13.31 5.14 -3.97
C ALA A 141 13.57 6.59 -3.53
N VAL A 142 13.33 6.89 -2.25
CA VAL A 142 13.67 8.19 -1.65
C VAL A 142 15.17 8.45 -1.74
N SER A 143 16.03 7.50 -1.37
CA SER A 143 17.49 7.66 -1.45
C SER A 143 17.97 7.95 -2.88
N CYS A 144 17.37 7.31 -3.90
CA CYS A 144 17.70 7.56 -5.30
C CYS A 144 17.19 8.92 -5.80
N ALA A 145 16.09 9.43 -5.26
CA ALA A 145 15.60 10.77 -5.57
C ALA A 145 16.47 11.89 -4.95
N GLU A 146 17.27 11.55 -3.94
CA GLU A 146 18.11 12.47 -3.17
C GLU A 146 19.49 12.71 -3.78
N GLU A 147 19.95 11.81 -4.65
CA GLU A 147 21.32 11.86 -5.15
C GLU A 147 21.61 13.22 -5.85
N PRO A 148 22.74 13.89 -5.57
CA PRO A 148 23.02 15.22 -6.12
C PRO A 148 22.98 15.28 -7.65
N SER A 149 23.26 14.15 -8.31
CA SER A 149 23.15 13.93 -9.76
C SER A 149 21.70 13.83 -10.25
N THR A 150 20.77 13.35 -9.41
CA THR A 150 19.35 13.09 -9.71
C THR A 150 18.37 14.07 -9.06
N CYS A 151 18.89 15.09 -8.35
CA CYS A 151 18.25 16.03 -7.41
C CYS A 151 17.03 16.85 -7.92
N LYS A 152 16.46 16.47 -9.07
CA LYS A 152 15.26 17.06 -9.70
C LYS A 152 14.19 16.04 -10.07
N ALA A 153 14.29 14.77 -9.67
CA ALA A 153 13.25 13.79 -9.94
C ALA A 153 11.93 14.18 -9.26
N THR A 154 10.93 14.53 -10.08
CA THR A 154 9.57 14.87 -9.64
C THR A 154 8.66 13.66 -9.58
N GLY A 155 9.13 12.48 -10.00
CA GLY A 155 8.32 11.27 -10.02
C GLY A 155 9.12 10.04 -10.46
N TYR A 156 8.45 8.89 -10.40
CA TYR A 156 9.00 7.59 -10.77
C TYR A 156 9.54 7.57 -12.20
N GLU A 157 8.79 8.12 -13.15
CA GLU A 157 9.17 8.14 -14.58
C GLU A 157 10.48 8.90 -14.81
N HIS A 158 10.65 10.04 -14.16
CA HIS A 158 11.90 10.81 -14.23
C HIS A 158 13.06 10.06 -13.59
N LEU A 159 12.81 9.39 -12.46
CA LEU A 159 13.83 8.58 -11.80
C LEU A 159 14.28 7.41 -12.71
N ALA A 160 13.35 6.76 -13.40
CA ALA A 160 13.67 5.69 -14.35
C ALA A 160 14.34 6.21 -15.62
N SER A 161 13.99 7.41 -16.09
CA SER A 161 14.66 8.01 -17.25
C SER A 161 16.10 8.40 -16.94
N LEU A 162 16.39 8.80 -15.71
CA LEU A 162 17.76 9.07 -15.25
C LEU A 162 18.61 7.80 -15.15
N SER A 163 18.03 6.67 -14.73
CA SER A 163 18.79 5.42 -14.53
C SER A 163 18.95 4.59 -15.81
N MET A 164 17.91 4.48 -16.63
CA MET A 164 17.85 3.58 -17.79
C MET A 164 17.46 4.30 -19.10
N GLY A 165 17.36 5.63 -19.09
CA GLY A 165 16.93 6.41 -20.25
C GLY A 165 15.43 6.21 -20.58
N ARG A 166 15.04 6.56 -21.80
CA ARG A 166 13.64 6.49 -22.27
C ARG A 166 13.04 5.08 -22.18
N ILE A 167 13.87 4.05 -22.27
CA ILE A 167 13.42 2.65 -22.18
C ILE A 167 12.93 2.34 -20.77
N GLY A 168 13.65 2.79 -19.73
CA GLY A 168 13.22 2.63 -18.34
C GLY A 168 11.94 3.37 -18.03
N GLU A 169 11.82 4.60 -18.51
CA GLU A 169 10.60 5.41 -18.40
C GLU A 169 9.39 4.68 -18.99
N PHE A 170 9.51 4.15 -20.21
CA PHE A 170 8.44 3.39 -20.86
C PHE A 170 8.04 2.13 -20.07
N PHE A 171 9.02 1.30 -19.66
CA PHE A 171 8.71 0.08 -18.92
C PHE A 171 8.06 0.39 -17.58
N LEU A 172 8.57 1.39 -16.85
CA LEU A 172 7.99 1.79 -15.58
C LEU A 172 6.55 2.29 -15.75
N ALA A 173 6.29 3.13 -16.76
CA ALA A 173 4.94 3.61 -17.04
C ALA A 173 3.98 2.46 -17.33
N VAL A 174 4.41 1.45 -18.11
CA VAL A 174 3.62 0.24 -18.38
C VAL A 174 3.37 -0.56 -17.09
N PHE A 175 4.38 -0.78 -16.25
CA PHE A 175 4.21 -1.49 -14.99
C PHE A 175 3.28 -0.76 -14.01
N MET A 176 3.42 0.56 -13.91
CA MET A 176 2.53 1.41 -13.10
C MET A 176 1.08 1.33 -13.61
N MET A 177 0.88 1.42 -14.93
CA MET A 177 -0.44 1.27 -15.54
C MET A 177 -1.06 -0.09 -15.23
N ILE A 178 -0.30 -1.18 -15.35
CA ILE A 178 -0.77 -2.53 -15.04
C ILE A 178 -1.11 -2.65 -13.55
N ALA A 179 -0.24 -2.14 -12.65
CA ALA A 179 -0.47 -2.17 -11.21
C ALA A 179 -1.75 -1.43 -10.81
N LEU A 180 -1.96 -0.23 -11.36
CA LEU A 180 -3.17 0.57 -11.14
C LEU A 180 -4.43 -0.12 -11.69
N LEU A 181 -4.33 -0.70 -12.88
CA LEU A 181 -5.43 -1.47 -13.48
C LEU A 181 -5.82 -2.67 -12.60
N MET A 182 -4.83 -3.47 -12.17
CA MET A 182 -5.09 -4.61 -11.28
C MET A 182 -5.71 -4.17 -9.95
N GLY A 183 -5.25 -3.05 -9.38
CA GLY A 183 -5.83 -2.52 -8.16
C GLY A 183 -7.28 -2.10 -8.31
N ASN A 184 -7.60 -1.40 -9.40
CA ASN A 184 -8.98 -1.03 -9.72
C ASN A 184 -9.86 -2.27 -9.96
N CYS A 185 -9.35 -3.29 -10.66
CA CYS A 185 -10.06 -4.55 -10.84
C CYS A 185 -10.33 -5.25 -9.50
N ALA A 186 -9.35 -5.31 -8.60
CA ALA A 186 -9.51 -5.91 -7.27
C ALA A 186 -10.55 -5.16 -6.43
N HIS A 187 -10.57 -3.83 -6.50
CA HIS A 187 -11.58 -3.01 -5.83
C HIS A 187 -12.99 -3.24 -6.40
N ILE A 188 -13.16 -3.19 -7.72
CA ILE A 188 -14.45 -3.45 -8.38
C ILE A 188 -14.95 -4.86 -8.04
N GLN A 189 -14.07 -5.86 -8.08
CA GLN A 189 -14.42 -7.23 -7.71
C GLN A 189 -14.91 -7.31 -6.27
N THR A 190 -14.18 -6.70 -5.33
CA THR A 190 -14.54 -6.72 -3.90
C THR A 190 -15.85 -6.00 -3.64
N VAL A 191 -16.00 -4.77 -4.15
CA VAL A 191 -17.24 -3.99 -3.96
C VAL A 191 -18.43 -4.70 -4.61
N GLY A 192 -18.25 -5.30 -5.79
CA GLY A 192 -19.31 -6.07 -6.43
C GLY A 192 -19.70 -7.32 -5.65
N GLN A 193 -18.74 -8.02 -5.03
CA GLN A 193 -19.01 -9.13 -4.13
C GLN A 193 -19.77 -8.66 -2.88
N LEU A 194 -19.33 -7.59 -2.22
CA LEU A 194 -20.03 -7.03 -1.05
C LEU A 194 -21.46 -6.58 -1.38
N LEU A 195 -21.64 -5.94 -2.54
CA LEU A 195 -22.95 -5.50 -3.00
C LEU A 195 -23.87 -6.67 -3.31
N HIS A 196 -23.34 -7.69 -3.98
CA HIS A 196 -24.05 -8.92 -4.27
C HIS A 196 -24.61 -9.52 -2.99
N ASP A 197 -23.78 -9.68 -1.97
CA ASP A 197 -24.23 -10.30 -0.73
C ASP A 197 -25.20 -9.40 0.05
N LEU A 198 -25.06 -8.08 -0.06
CA LEU A 198 -25.99 -7.13 0.53
C LEU A 198 -27.37 -7.21 -0.14
N ILE A 199 -27.43 -7.38 -1.46
CA ILE A 199 -28.66 -7.60 -2.21
C ILE A 199 -29.27 -8.95 -1.81
N GLU A 200 -28.48 -10.01 -1.77
CA GLU A 200 -28.94 -11.35 -1.36
C GLU A 200 -29.53 -11.33 0.05
N TRP A 201 -28.80 -10.75 0.99
CA TRP A 201 -29.23 -10.59 2.38
C TRP A 201 -30.52 -9.77 2.47
N PHE A 202 -30.67 -8.71 1.69
CA PHE A 202 -31.88 -7.90 1.66
C PHE A 202 -33.11 -8.66 1.13
N TYR A 203 -32.93 -9.56 0.16
CA TYR A 203 -34.03 -10.32 -0.45
C TYR A 203 -34.40 -11.60 0.30
N THR A 204 -33.40 -12.35 0.77
CA THR A 204 -33.60 -13.70 1.32
C THR A 204 -33.51 -13.74 2.84
N GLY A 205 -32.86 -12.76 3.47
CA GLY A 205 -32.48 -12.81 4.89
C GLY A 205 -31.33 -13.80 5.18
N GLU A 206 -30.83 -14.49 4.16
CA GLU A 206 -29.70 -15.41 4.19
C GLU A 206 -28.58 -14.84 3.30
N SER A 207 -27.35 -15.35 3.42
CA SER A 207 -26.20 -14.85 2.66
C SER A 207 -25.33 -16.01 2.17
N GLY A 208 -24.90 -15.95 0.91
CA GLY A 208 -23.90 -16.85 0.35
C GLY A 208 -24.43 -18.09 -0.36
N GLU A 209 -25.73 -18.19 -0.64
CA GLU A 209 -26.34 -19.32 -1.36
C GLU A 209 -26.76 -18.96 -2.80
N TYR A 210 -26.92 -17.67 -3.10
CA TYR A 210 -27.43 -17.23 -4.40
C TYR A 210 -26.28 -16.94 -5.38
N GLU A 211 -25.99 -17.90 -6.27
CA GLU A 211 -25.04 -17.66 -7.37
C GLU A 211 -25.66 -16.74 -8.44
N PHE A 212 -25.09 -15.56 -8.64
CA PHE A 212 -25.46 -14.72 -9.78
C PHE A 212 -24.89 -15.29 -11.08
N ASN A 213 -25.77 -15.49 -12.07
CA ASN A 213 -25.35 -15.72 -13.45
C ASN A 213 -24.44 -14.58 -13.94
N TRP A 214 -23.48 -14.92 -14.80
CA TRP A 214 -22.51 -14.00 -15.40
C TRP A 214 -23.15 -12.69 -15.94
N ASP A 215 -24.32 -12.79 -16.58
CA ASP A 215 -25.04 -11.63 -17.13
C ASP A 215 -25.45 -10.63 -16.04
N LYS A 216 -25.95 -11.12 -14.90
CA LYS A 216 -26.36 -10.27 -13.78
C LYS A 216 -25.16 -9.61 -13.14
N THR A 217 -24.05 -10.34 -12.99
CA THR A 217 -22.78 -9.83 -12.48
C THR A 217 -22.20 -8.76 -13.40
N ALA A 218 -22.26 -8.95 -14.73
CA ALA A 218 -21.82 -7.95 -15.70
C ALA A 218 -22.66 -6.67 -15.64
N ILE A 219 -23.99 -6.79 -15.50
CA ILE A 219 -24.89 -5.64 -15.32
C ILE A 219 -24.56 -4.91 -14.00
N LEU A 220 -24.32 -5.64 -12.92
CA LEU A 220 -23.95 -5.06 -11.62
C LEU A 220 -22.66 -4.23 -11.74
N TYR A 221 -21.62 -4.78 -12.38
CA TYR A 221 -20.38 -4.06 -12.62
C TYR A 221 -20.57 -2.84 -13.54
N ALA A 222 -21.40 -2.94 -14.58
CA ALA A 222 -21.70 -1.80 -15.45
C ALA A 222 -22.41 -0.66 -14.69
N VAL A 223 -23.34 -0.99 -13.79
CA VAL A 223 -24.01 -0.01 -12.91
C VAL A 223 -23.02 0.62 -11.95
N MET A 224 -22.17 -0.17 -11.29
CA MET A 224 -21.12 0.32 -10.39
C MET A 224 -20.13 1.24 -11.11
N LEU A 225 -19.69 0.88 -12.32
CA LEU A 225 -18.80 1.71 -13.13
C LEU A 225 -19.47 3.03 -13.53
N SER A 226 -20.75 2.96 -13.92
CA SER A 226 -21.53 4.15 -14.30
C SER A 226 -21.72 5.09 -13.11
N LEU A 227 -21.95 4.54 -11.92
CA LEU A 227 -22.05 5.30 -10.68
C LEU A 227 -20.70 5.91 -10.28
N THR A 228 -19.58 5.20 -10.39
CA THR A 228 -18.26 5.74 -10.00
C THR A 228 -17.68 6.73 -11.02
N THR A 229 -18.12 6.67 -12.28
CA THR A 229 -17.66 7.56 -13.37
C THR A 229 -17.68 9.06 -13.03
N PRO A 230 -18.75 9.67 -12.47
CA PRO A 230 -18.74 11.09 -12.11
C PRO A 230 -17.67 11.45 -11.07
N TRP A 231 -17.29 10.51 -10.18
CA TRP A 231 -16.23 10.74 -9.20
C TRP A 231 -14.83 10.73 -9.83
N LEU A 232 -14.62 10.05 -10.97
CA LEU A 232 -13.35 10.07 -11.70
C LEU A 232 -12.98 11.46 -12.22
N PHE A 233 -13.96 12.35 -12.41
CA PHE A 233 -13.73 13.72 -12.89
C PHE A 233 -13.53 14.74 -11.76
N GLN A 234 -13.67 14.33 -10.50
CA GLN A 234 -13.43 15.24 -9.38
C GLN A 234 -11.93 15.44 -9.16
N ARG A 235 -11.48 16.70 -9.26
CA ARG A 235 -10.08 17.08 -9.01
C ARG A 235 -9.74 17.21 -7.51
N ASN A 236 -10.73 17.12 -6.63
CA ASN A 236 -10.55 17.39 -5.21
C ASN A 236 -10.24 16.10 -4.43
N LEU A 237 -9.01 16.00 -3.90
CA LEU A 237 -8.51 14.87 -3.09
C LEU A 237 -9.14 14.75 -1.70
N HIS A 238 -10.05 15.66 -1.30
CA HIS A 238 -10.65 15.65 0.03
C HIS A 238 -11.41 14.35 0.34
N GLY A 239 -12.00 13.71 -0.68
CA GLY A 239 -12.71 12.44 -0.53
C GLY A 239 -11.83 11.29 -0.02
N LEU A 240 -10.52 11.33 -0.28
CA LEU A 240 -9.60 10.27 0.14
C LEU A 240 -9.51 10.17 1.67
N SER A 241 -9.67 11.28 2.40
CA SER A 241 -9.66 11.27 3.87
C SER A 241 -10.86 10.54 4.47
N SER A 242 -12.02 10.64 3.82
CA SER A 242 -13.24 9.95 4.24
C SER A 242 -13.10 8.44 4.09
N VAL A 243 -12.49 8.00 2.98
CA VAL A 243 -12.23 6.59 2.68
C VAL A 243 -11.44 5.91 3.81
N VAL A 244 -10.33 6.50 4.27
CA VAL A 244 -9.53 5.98 5.40
C VAL A 244 -10.35 5.83 6.67
N THR A 245 -11.17 6.83 6.95
CA THR A 245 -12.01 6.85 8.16
C THR A 245 -12.95 5.65 8.13
N VAL A 246 -13.56 5.36 6.98
CA VAL A 246 -14.42 4.19 6.79
C VAL A 246 -13.64 2.88 6.91
N VAL A 247 -12.43 2.76 6.34
CA VAL A 247 -11.57 1.56 6.53
C VAL A 247 -11.29 1.32 7.99
N MET A 248 -10.85 2.35 8.70
CA MET A 248 -10.46 2.22 10.11
C MET A 248 -11.66 1.82 10.97
N ILE A 249 -12.83 2.43 10.76
CA ILE A 249 -14.07 2.05 11.44
C ILE A 249 -14.41 0.59 11.13
N THR A 250 -14.30 0.17 9.87
CA THR A 250 -14.60 -1.21 9.46
C THR A 250 -13.63 -2.21 10.07
N ALA A 251 -12.33 -1.91 10.05
CA ALA A 251 -11.28 -2.76 10.62
C ALA A 251 -11.43 -2.88 12.15
N ILE A 252 -11.70 -1.77 12.85
CA ILE A 252 -11.96 -1.78 14.30
C ILE A 252 -13.24 -2.59 14.61
N SER A 253 -14.31 -2.38 13.84
CA SER A 253 -15.57 -3.11 13.98
C SER A 253 -15.41 -4.62 13.77
N LEU A 254 -14.58 -5.00 12.78
CA LEU A 254 -14.20 -6.38 12.50
C LEU A 254 -13.45 -6.99 13.69
N VAL A 255 -12.43 -6.29 14.20
CA VAL A 255 -11.65 -6.76 15.36
C VAL A 255 -12.54 -6.94 16.58
N ILE A 256 -13.38 -5.94 16.92
CA ILE A 256 -14.29 -6.01 18.07
C ILE A 256 -15.24 -7.20 17.93
N THR A 257 -15.82 -7.39 16.74
CA THR A 257 -16.74 -8.50 16.48
C THR A 257 -16.05 -9.86 16.62
N CYS A 258 -14.84 -10.00 16.09
CA CYS A 258 -14.08 -11.23 16.22
C CYS A 258 -13.68 -11.51 17.67
N LEU A 259 -13.33 -10.48 18.45
CA LEU A 259 -13.02 -10.60 19.88
C LEU A 259 -14.26 -10.98 20.70
N ASN A 260 -15.42 -10.37 20.43
CA ASN A 260 -16.67 -10.74 21.08
C ASN A 260 -17.04 -12.20 20.78
N LYS A 261 -16.88 -12.63 19.52
CA LYS A 261 -17.12 -14.03 19.13
C LYS A 261 -16.13 -14.99 19.79
N PHE A 262 -14.87 -14.60 19.88
CA PHE A 262 -13.85 -15.36 20.60
C PHE A 262 -14.21 -15.50 22.09
N ALA A 263 -14.68 -14.43 22.73
CA ALA A 263 -15.08 -14.42 24.14
C ALA A 263 -16.38 -15.22 24.41
N GLU A 264 -17.34 -15.22 23.47
CA GLU A 264 -18.58 -15.99 23.59
C GLU A 264 -18.34 -17.50 23.63
N GLY A 265 -17.22 -17.98 23.05
CA GLY A 265 -16.90 -19.40 22.95
C GLY A 265 -17.92 -20.23 22.15
N LYS A 266 -18.92 -19.58 21.55
CA LYS A 266 -20.00 -20.17 20.76
C LYS A 266 -19.67 -19.98 19.28
N TYR A 267 -18.95 -20.94 18.73
CA TYR A 267 -18.74 -21.01 17.29
C TYR A 267 -19.97 -21.68 16.66
N PRO A 268 -20.61 -21.08 15.66
CA PRO A 268 -21.71 -21.75 14.98
C PRO A 268 -21.16 -23.03 14.37
N ALA A 269 -21.78 -24.18 14.64
CA ALA A 269 -21.36 -25.49 14.13
C ALA A 269 -21.30 -25.55 12.59
N ASN A 270 -21.86 -24.54 11.91
CA ASN A 270 -22.00 -24.43 10.46
C ASN A 270 -21.07 -23.38 9.82
N VAL A 271 -20.24 -22.66 10.58
CA VAL A 271 -19.23 -21.77 9.97
C VAL A 271 -18.00 -22.62 9.59
N PRO A 272 -17.47 -22.52 8.36
CA PRO A 272 -16.22 -23.17 7.98
C PRO A 272 -15.10 -22.68 8.91
N GLY A 273 -14.70 -23.53 9.85
CA GLY A 273 -13.86 -23.12 10.97
C GLY A 273 -14.18 -23.88 12.25
N GLN A 274 -13.46 -24.98 12.53
CA GLN A 274 -13.51 -25.62 13.86
C GLN A 274 -12.69 -24.80 14.85
N GLY A 275 -13.20 -23.63 15.24
CA GLY A 275 -12.47 -22.58 15.95
C GLY A 275 -11.97 -22.90 17.36
N LEU A 276 -12.30 -24.05 17.97
CA LEU A 276 -11.96 -24.28 19.39
C LEU A 276 -11.30 -25.61 19.75
N THR A 277 -11.19 -26.59 18.85
CA THR A 277 -10.46 -27.84 19.15
C THR A 277 -8.94 -27.69 18.99
N ILE A 278 -8.50 -26.52 18.52
CA ILE A 278 -7.16 -26.30 17.98
C ILE A 278 -6.59 -25.06 18.67
N GLY A 279 -6.00 -25.23 19.86
CA GLY A 279 -5.37 -24.12 20.60
C GLY A 279 -4.32 -23.37 19.76
N PHE A 280 -3.95 -22.15 20.20
CA PHE A 280 -3.01 -21.23 19.52
C PHE A 280 -1.80 -21.92 18.85
N SER A 281 -1.23 -22.93 19.52
CA SER A 281 -0.09 -23.71 19.02
C SER A 281 -0.33 -24.40 17.68
N LYS A 282 -1.56 -24.83 17.38
CA LYS A 282 -1.90 -25.55 16.15
C LYS A 282 -2.41 -24.62 15.02
N VAL A 283 -2.96 -23.45 15.35
CA VAL A 283 -3.27 -22.40 14.37
C VAL A 283 -1.97 -21.83 13.79
N ALA A 284 -0.97 -21.63 14.65
CA ALA A 284 0.35 -21.17 14.24
C ALA A 284 1.01 -22.13 13.23
N THR A 285 0.98 -23.44 13.49
CA THR A 285 1.62 -24.41 12.58
C THR A 285 0.88 -24.56 11.25
N ALA A 286 -0.46 -24.50 11.24
CA ALA A 286 -1.25 -24.70 10.04
C ALA A 286 -1.22 -23.52 9.05
N HIS A 287 -1.08 -22.28 9.53
CA HIS A 287 -1.21 -21.09 8.68
C HIS A 287 0.06 -20.26 8.52
N PHE A 288 1.09 -20.44 9.36
CA PHE A 288 2.35 -19.71 9.14
C PHE A 288 3.24 -20.37 8.08
N TRP A 289 3.25 -21.70 8.00
CA TRP A 289 4.25 -22.43 7.20
C TRP A 289 3.71 -23.02 5.89
N HIS A 290 2.40 -23.24 5.79
CA HIS A 290 1.79 -23.95 4.66
C HIS A 290 1.10 -23.05 3.64
N THR A 291 1.21 -21.74 3.79
CA THR A 291 0.57 -20.82 2.85
C THR A 291 1.33 -20.79 1.53
N ASP A 292 0.62 -21.10 0.44
CA ASP A 292 1.16 -21.04 -0.92
C ASP A 292 1.65 -19.62 -1.23
N LEU A 293 2.97 -19.40 -1.08
CA LEU A 293 3.61 -18.10 -1.25
C LEU A 293 3.18 -17.42 -2.56
N TRP A 294 3.14 -18.17 -3.66
CA TRP A 294 2.81 -17.65 -4.98
C TRP A 294 1.36 -17.24 -5.16
N LYS A 295 0.43 -17.87 -4.45
CA LYS A 295 -1.00 -17.51 -4.50
C LYS A 295 -1.29 -16.27 -3.65
N ALA A 296 -0.61 -16.16 -2.51
CA ALA A 296 -0.82 -15.08 -1.56
C ALA A 296 0.00 -13.81 -1.86
N ALA A 297 1.19 -13.96 -2.44
CA ALA A 297 2.12 -12.85 -2.67
C ALA A 297 1.49 -11.66 -3.42
N PRO A 298 0.71 -11.84 -4.51
CA PRO A 298 0.11 -10.70 -5.21
C PRO A 298 -0.84 -9.90 -4.31
N THR A 299 -1.65 -10.58 -3.51
CA THR A 299 -2.59 -9.96 -2.57
C THR A 299 -1.86 -9.20 -1.48
N VAL A 300 -0.81 -9.78 -0.89
CA VAL A 300 0.00 -9.11 0.14
C VAL A 300 0.75 -7.93 -0.44
N ALA A 301 1.34 -8.08 -1.63
CA ALA A 301 2.00 -6.98 -2.34
C ALA A 301 1.03 -5.82 -2.60
N PHE A 302 -0.21 -6.14 -3.00
CA PHE A 302 -1.26 -5.16 -3.22
C PHE A 302 -1.69 -4.44 -1.92
N ALA A 303 -1.63 -5.10 -0.76
CA ALA A 303 -1.91 -4.48 0.53
C ALA A 303 -0.85 -3.43 0.94
N PHE A 304 0.33 -3.42 0.31
CA PHE A 304 1.44 -2.50 0.57
C PHE A 304 1.73 -1.59 -0.64
N THR A 305 0.68 -1.09 -1.31
CA THR A 305 0.77 -0.23 -2.50
C THR A 305 1.14 1.22 -2.24
N GLY A 306 1.41 1.62 -0.99
CA GLY A 306 1.80 2.99 -0.65
C GLY A 306 3.03 3.51 -1.40
N ILE A 307 3.82 2.62 -2.02
CA ILE A 307 4.92 3.01 -2.92
C ILE A 307 4.42 3.83 -4.11
N LEU A 308 3.24 3.54 -4.67
CA LEU A 308 2.74 4.26 -5.86
C LEU A 308 2.52 5.77 -5.59
N GLU A 309 2.17 6.11 -4.35
CA GLU A 309 1.87 7.49 -3.90
C GLU A 309 3.04 8.17 -3.17
N LEU A 310 4.19 7.52 -3.11
CA LEU A 310 5.35 8.02 -2.37
C LEU A 310 5.87 9.36 -2.91
N PHE A 311 5.97 9.52 -4.24
CA PHE A 311 6.50 10.76 -4.84
C PHE A 311 5.57 11.98 -4.67
N PRO A 312 4.26 11.86 -4.93
CA PRO A 312 3.31 12.94 -4.60
C PRO A 312 3.43 13.38 -3.13
N VAL A 313 3.44 12.43 -2.19
CA VAL A 313 3.61 12.73 -0.75
C VAL A 313 4.97 13.36 -0.47
N TYR A 314 6.04 12.87 -1.10
CA TYR A 314 7.38 13.43 -0.95
C TYR A 314 7.47 14.88 -1.42
N LEU A 315 6.81 15.23 -2.53
CA LEU A 315 6.78 16.59 -3.07
C LEU A 315 5.96 17.55 -2.21
N GLU A 316 4.90 17.06 -1.56
CA GLU A 316 4.05 17.84 -0.66
C GLU A 316 4.77 18.23 0.64
N ILE A 317 5.74 17.43 1.12
CA ILE A 317 6.55 17.77 2.29
C ILE A 317 7.49 18.93 1.94
N HIS A 318 7.04 20.14 2.29
CA HIS A 318 7.59 21.45 1.96
C HIS A 318 9.07 21.71 2.30
N GLN A 319 9.76 20.77 2.95
CA GLN A 319 11.18 20.89 3.30
C GLN A 319 12.09 19.82 2.69
N ARG A 320 11.56 18.91 1.86
CA ARG A 320 12.30 17.74 1.31
C ARG A 320 13.23 17.09 2.34
N ASN A 321 12.82 17.10 3.61
CA ASN A 321 13.69 16.66 4.68
C ASN A 321 13.63 15.13 4.70
N HIS A 322 14.72 14.53 4.23
CA HIS A 322 14.94 13.10 4.06
C HIS A 322 14.65 12.30 5.32
N ILE A 323 15.04 12.85 6.48
CA ILE A 323 14.81 12.21 7.78
C ILE A 323 13.31 12.16 8.07
N LYS A 324 12.57 13.25 7.78
CA LYS A 324 11.12 13.32 8.02
C LYS A 324 10.35 12.33 7.13
N ILE A 325 10.66 12.26 5.83
CA ILE A 325 9.98 11.31 4.94
C ILE A 325 10.33 9.86 5.27
N ARG A 326 11.60 9.54 5.55
CA ARG A 326 11.99 8.17 5.97
C ARG A 326 11.29 7.77 7.26
N THR A 327 11.19 8.68 8.22
CA THR A 327 10.44 8.43 9.45
C THR A 327 8.96 8.24 9.16
N ALA A 328 8.37 9.04 8.27
CA ALA A 328 6.97 8.85 7.84
C ALA A 328 6.73 7.49 7.15
N ILE A 329 7.65 7.03 6.29
CA ILE A 329 7.61 5.70 5.66
C ILE A 329 7.65 4.59 6.71
N ILE A 330 8.60 4.66 7.65
CA ILE A 330 8.77 3.62 8.69
C ILE A 330 7.52 3.59 9.60
N ILE A 331 7.05 4.75 10.05
CA ILE A 331 5.87 4.83 10.93
C ILE A 331 4.62 4.35 10.17
N SER A 332 4.38 4.82 8.95
CA SER A 332 3.18 4.43 8.18
C SER A 332 3.16 2.95 7.87
N ASN A 333 4.28 2.39 7.40
CA ASN A 333 4.40 0.96 7.14
C ASN A 333 4.28 0.12 8.42
N GLY A 334 4.82 0.62 9.55
CA GLY A 334 4.65 0.01 10.87
C GLY A 334 3.20 0.00 11.35
N ILE A 335 2.44 1.08 11.13
CA ILE A 335 1.00 1.15 11.42
C ILE A 335 0.24 0.15 10.55
N CYS A 336 0.48 0.14 9.24
CA CYS A 336 -0.18 -0.78 8.31
C CYS A 336 0.11 -2.24 8.66
N PHE A 337 1.38 -2.58 8.91
CA PHE A 337 1.79 -3.88 9.38
C PHE A 337 1.07 -4.27 10.68
N SER A 338 1.00 -3.37 11.65
CA SER A 338 0.35 -3.63 12.94
C SER A 338 -1.14 -3.91 12.78
N ILE A 339 -1.85 -3.14 11.94
CA ILE A 339 -3.28 -3.34 11.67
C ILE A 339 -3.49 -4.66 10.94
N TYR A 340 -2.71 -4.95 9.90
CA TYR A 340 -2.79 -6.21 9.16
C TYR A 340 -2.51 -7.42 10.04
N ALA A 341 -1.43 -7.36 10.84
CA ALA A 341 -1.09 -8.43 11.77
C ALA A 341 -2.17 -8.62 12.84
N LEU A 342 -2.74 -7.52 13.37
CA LEU A 342 -3.81 -7.58 14.36
C LEU A 342 -5.06 -8.24 13.78
N VAL A 343 -5.57 -7.74 12.64
CA VAL A 343 -6.78 -8.28 12.00
C VAL A 343 -6.56 -9.75 11.62
N ALA A 344 -5.45 -10.07 10.97
CA ALA A 344 -5.15 -11.43 10.56
C ALA A 344 -5.01 -12.38 11.75
N SER A 345 -4.33 -11.96 12.82
CA SER A 345 -4.18 -12.78 14.03
C SER A 345 -5.52 -13.00 14.72
N VAL A 346 -6.32 -11.95 14.90
CA VAL A 346 -7.62 -12.05 15.55
C VAL A 346 -8.55 -12.95 14.75
N VAL A 347 -8.68 -12.76 13.43
CA VAL A 347 -9.52 -13.60 12.56
C VAL A 347 -9.05 -15.06 12.57
N ALA A 348 -7.74 -15.30 12.45
CA ALA A 348 -7.20 -16.65 12.49
C ALA A 348 -7.42 -17.35 13.85
N CYS A 349 -7.31 -16.60 14.96
CA CYS A 349 -7.56 -17.13 16.29
C CYS A 349 -9.05 -17.37 16.56
N THR A 350 -9.93 -16.54 16.00
CA THR A 350 -11.38 -16.69 16.15
C THR A 350 -11.91 -17.87 15.32
N PHE A 351 -11.55 -17.99 14.05
CA PHE A 351 -12.20 -18.97 13.15
C PHE A 351 -11.38 -20.25 12.93
N GLY A 352 -10.09 -20.29 13.28
CA GLY A 352 -9.28 -21.50 13.25
C GLY A 352 -8.92 -21.95 11.83
N GLN A 353 -9.16 -23.23 11.51
CA GLN A 353 -8.77 -23.84 10.23
C GLN A 353 -9.87 -23.73 9.16
N ASN A 354 -9.48 -23.56 7.89
CA ASN A 354 -10.36 -23.36 6.71
C ASN A 354 -10.99 -21.96 6.60
N LEU A 355 -10.18 -20.94 6.90
CA LEU A 355 -10.56 -19.54 6.71
C LEU A 355 -10.87 -19.25 5.25
N ASN A 356 -11.98 -18.56 5.00
CA ASN A 356 -12.16 -17.88 3.73
C ASN A 356 -11.04 -16.84 3.58
N PRO A 357 -10.40 -16.74 2.40
CA PRO A 357 -9.39 -15.72 2.13
C PRO A 357 -9.86 -14.30 2.48
N ASN A 358 -11.13 -13.99 2.24
CA ASN A 358 -11.72 -12.73 2.67
C ASN A 358 -12.39 -12.89 4.04
N SER A 359 -11.86 -12.14 5.02
CA SER A 359 -12.23 -12.17 6.44
C SER A 359 -13.70 -11.83 6.70
N LEU A 360 -14.33 -11.04 5.82
CA LEU A 360 -15.73 -10.65 5.96
C LEU A 360 -16.67 -11.86 5.82
N TYR A 361 -16.30 -12.85 4.99
CA TYR A 361 -17.07 -14.07 4.81
C TYR A 361 -16.94 -15.08 5.95
N ASN A 362 -15.99 -14.87 6.87
CA ASN A 362 -15.90 -15.69 8.07
C ASN A 362 -16.92 -15.23 9.13
N ILE A 363 -17.48 -14.02 9.01
CA ILE A 363 -18.45 -13.47 9.96
C ILE A 363 -19.84 -14.05 9.70
N PRO A 364 -20.58 -14.49 10.73
CA PRO A 364 -21.93 -15.00 10.55
C PRO A 364 -22.91 -13.91 10.04
N PRO A 365 -23.96 -14.29 9.30
CA PRO A 365 -24.92 -13.35 8.71
C PRO A 365 -25.61 -12.43 9.72
N SER A 366 -25.70 -12.83 10.99
CA SER A 366 -26.27 -12.01 12.06
C SER A 366 -25.53 -10.69 12.32
N ASN A 367 -24.27 -10.57 11.85
CA ASN A 367 -23.43 -9.38 12.02
C ASN A 367 -23.13 -8.67 10.68
N TYR A 368 -24.01 -8.82 9.68
CA TYR A 368 -23.80 -8.26 8.33
C TYR A 368 -23.70 -6.74 8.23
N TRP A 369 -24.00 -6.03 9.32
CA TRP A 369 -23.80 -4.58 9.40
C TRP A 369 -22.34 -4.19 9.13
N ILE A 370 -21.37 -5.06 9.44
CA ILE A 370 -19.95 -4.82 9.14
C ILE A 370 -19.70 -4.82 7.65
N THR A 371 -20.31 -5.77 6.91
CA THR A 371 -20.28 -5.82 5.45
C THR A 371 -20.93 -4.57 4.85
N PHE A 372 -22.03 -4.10 5.45
CA PHE A 372 -22.67 -2.84 5.06
C PHE A 372 -21.74 -1.64 5.24
N VAL A 373 -21.05 -1.51 6.38
CA VAL A 373 -20.08 -0.42 6.61
C VAL A 373 -18.88 -0.56 5.66
N ALA A 374 -18.41 -1.78 5.41
CA ALA A 374 -17.33 -2.07 4.47
C ALA A 374 -17.68 -1.70 3.02
N PHE A 375 -18.97 -1.74 2.66
CA PHE A 375 -19.44 -1.37 1.31
C PHE A 375 -19.38 0.15 1.04
N PHE A 376 -19.48 1.00 2.07
CA PHE A 376 -19.39 2.46 1.92
C PHE A 376 -17.96 3.01 1.87
N TRP A 377 -16.97 2.13 1.94
CA TRP A 377 -15.58 2.44 1.71
C TRP A 377 -15.33 2.64 0.20
#